data_AF-A0A8T7F2R3-F1
#
_entry.id   AF-A0A8T7F2R3-F1
#
_cell.length_a   1.000
_cell.length_b   1.000
_cell.length_c   1.000
_cell.angle_alpha   90.00
_cell.angle_beta   90.00
_cell.angle_gamma   90.00
#
_symmetry.space_group_name_H-M   'P 1'
#
loop_
_entity.id
_entity.type
_entity.pdbx_description
1 polymer ?
#
loop_
_entity_poly.entity_id
_entity_poly.type
_entity_poly.pdbx_seq_one_letter_code
_entity_poly.pdbx_strand_id
1 'polypeptide(L)'
;MTIAILGLVISGALVLIGYGVYSEWQARFRDDLQAPPLDLFPDSDLPPKPTIFQFFQARLQQFQIAVETHPFKAYGIIETLFWLACLIPLLNHLLVPRGGWAANFTWALVILPHEVGHVICSPFGTLLMFLGGSIWQVLFWLLVAIYGLLARHYFTSALFCWMIVGHSFMDMAVYIRDARSRDLPLLFGMDSSHHDWWNILRRLGLLKYDHAIADFAVLLGVFIALSAIVLGIWTAWVFPRLTLGGRPRFQGNLLKSASNVYSPDGMPRM
;
A
#
# COMPACT_ATOMS: atom_id res chain seq x y z
N MET A 1 22.93 2.76 20.81
CA MET A 1 21.61 2.39 21.38
C MET A 1 20.48 2.46 20.33
N THR A 2 20.54 3.39 19.37
CA THR A 2 19.48 3.63 18.35
C THR A 2 19.40 2.57 17.25
N ILE A 3 20.52 2.01 16.79
CA ILE A 3 20.55 1.00 15.71
C ILE A 3 19.97 -0.35 16.17
N ALA A 4 20.19 -0.73 17.44
CA ALA A 4 19.69 -1.99 17.99
C ALA A 4 18.17 -1.98 18.19
N ILE A 5 17.62 -0.85 18.67
CA ILE A 5 16.17 -0.67 18.82
C ILE A 5 15.49 -0.62 17.44
N LEU A 6 16.10 0.08 16.48
CA LEU A 6 15.63 0.14 15.10
C LEU A 6 15.67 -1.24 14.42
N GLY A 7 16.74 -2.01 14.65
CA GLY A 7 16.86 -3.40 14.20
C GLY A 7 15.78 -4.29 14.81
N LEU A 8 15.43 -4.10 16.08
CA LEU A 8 14.36 -4.85 16.76
C LEU A 8 12.96 -4.48 16.27
N VAL A 9 12.69 -3.20 15.99
CA VAL A 9 11.41 -2.75 15.45
C VAL A 9 11.23 -3.17 13.99
N ILE A 10 12.27 -3.04 13.16
CA ILE A 10 12.26 -3.52 11.77
C ILE A 10 12.15 -5.04 11.75
N SER A 11 12.90 -5.76 12.60
CA SER A 11 12.79 -7.21 12.70
C SER A 11 11.42 -7.63 13.23
N GLY A 12 10.85 -6.91 14.20
CA GLY A 12 9.51 -7.17 14.71
C GLY A 12 8.43 -6.93 13.65
N ALA A 13 8.52 -5.83 12.89
CA ALA A 13 7.60 -5.54 11.79
C ALA A 13 7.78 -6.54 10.62
N LEU A 14 9.01 -6.88 10.24
CA LEU A 14 9.29 -7.89 9.22
C LEU A 14 8.92 -9.30 9.68
N VAL A 15 9.00 -9.60 10.98
CA VAL A 15 8.49 -10.85 11.56
C VAL A 15 6.98 -10.84 11.60
N LEU A 16 6.30 -9.73 11.90
CA LEU A 16 4.83 -9.67 11.86
C LEU A 16 4.27 -9.70 10.43
N ILE A 17 4.93 -9.01 9.50
CA ILE A 17 4.62 -9.04 8.06
C ILE A 17 4.98 -10.42 7.51
N GLY A 18 6.17 -10.92 7.79
CA GLY A 18 6.65 -12.22 7.36
C GLY A 18 5.85 -13.37 7.95
N TYR A 19 5.46 -13.29 9.22
CA TYR A 19 4.57 -14.24 9.88
C TYR A 19 3.15 -14.11 9.33
N GLY A 20 2.65 -12.89 9.11
CA GLY A 20 1.37 -12.66 8.42
C GLY A 20 1.34 -13.28 7.04
N VAL A 21 2.36 -13.05 6.22
CA VAL A 21 2.52 -13.61 4.87
C VAL A 21 2.72 -15.14 4.91
N TYR A 22 3.59 -15.64 5.79
CA TYR A 22 3.88 -17.07 5.96
C TYR A 22 2.64 -17.83 6.41
N SER A 23 1.87 -17.26 7.31
CA SER A 23 0.69 -17.89 7.85
C SER A 23 -0.51 -17.80 6.90
N GLU A 24 -0.66 -16.69 6.17
CA GLU A 24 -1.56 -16.57 5.03
C GLU A 24 -1.20 -17.56 3.90
N TRP A 25 0.09 -17.89 3.73
CA TRP A 25 0.60 -18.89 2.79
C TRP A 25 0.36 -20.33 3.28
N GLN A 26 0.66 -20.63 4.55
CA GLN A 26 0.43 -21.95 5.15
C GLN A 26 -1.04 -22.35 5.23
N ALA A 27 -1.94 -21.38 5.41
CA ALA A 27 -3.39 -21.63 5.42
C ALA A 27 -3.92 -22.25 4.11
N ARG A 28 -3.12 -22.27 3.02
CA ARG A 28 -3.49 -22.86 1.73
C ARG A 28 -3.17 -24.33 1.55
N PHE A 29 -2.21 -24.88 2.31
CA PHE A 29 -1.85 -26.30 2.23
C PHE A 29 -2.66 -27.16 3.21
N ARG A 30 -3.64 -26.53 3.86
CA ARG A 30 -4.63 -27.15 4.73
C ARG A 30 -5.96 -27.16 3.97
N ASP A 31 -6.22 -28.25 3.24
CA ASP A 31 -7.42 -28.47 2.41
C ASP A 31 -8.74 -28.54 3.23
N ASP A 32 -8.65 -28.48 4.55
CA ASP A 32 -9.71 -28.70 5.54
C ASP A 32 -10.38 -27.42 6.06
N LEU A 33 -9.95 -26.23 5.61
CA LEU A 33 -10.34 -24.96 6.24
C LEU A 33 -11.06 -24.01 5.27
N GLN A 34 -12.27 -24.37 4.85
CA GLN A 34 -13.18 -23.45 4.16
C GLN A 34 -13.51 -22.26 5.07
N ALA A 35 -13.34 -21.03 4.56
CA ALA A 35 -13.88 -19.84 5.22
C ALA A 35 -15.41 -19.85 5.07
N PRO A 36 -16.16 -19.15 5.94
CA PRO A 36 -17.61 -19.12 5.81
C PRO A 36 -18.01 -18.51 4.45
N PRO A 37 -18.95 -19.14 3.71
CA PRO A 37 -19.52 -18.53 2.51
C PRO A 37 -20.29 -17.26 2.90
N LEU A 38 -20.08 -16.18 2.14
CA LEU A 38 -20.75 -14.88 2.30
C LEU A 38 -21.92 -14.73 1.33
N ASP A 39 -22.45 -15.86 0.84
CA ASP A 39 -23.59 -15.90 -0.06
C ASP A 39 -24.85 -16.11 0.77
N LEU A 40 -25.53 -15.02 1.14
CA LEU A 40 -26.85 -15.12 1.76
C LEU A 40 -28.01 -14.57 0.93
N PHE A 41 -27.84 -13.71 -0.09
CA PHE A 41 -29.02 -13.15 -0.78
C PHE A 41 -28.89 -12.85 -2.29
N PRO A 42 -30.00 -12.95 -3.05
CA PRO A 42 -30.04 -12.76 -4.51
C PRO A 42 -30.08 -11.28 -4.89
N ASP A 43 -29.55 -10.98 -6.09
CA ASP A 43 -29.65 -9.66 -6.74
C ASP A 43 -31.12 -9.29 -6.98
N SER A 44 -31.73 -8.49 -6.09
CA SER A 44 -33.02 -7.85 -6.35
C SER A 44 -33.03 -6.41 -5.84
N ASP A 45 -33.47 -5.50 -6.73
CA ASP A 45 -33.67 -4.06 -6.60
C ASP A 45 -32.53 -3.26 -5.95
N LEU A 46 -31.54 -2.90 -6.77
CA LEU A 46 -30.47 -1.98 -6.37
C LEU A 46 -31.10 -0.62 -5.96
N PRO A 47 -30.94 -0.18 -4.70
CA PRO A 47 -31.39 1.15 -4.28
C PRO A 47 -30.66 2.24 -5.09
N PRO A 48 -31.22 3.46 -5.17
CA PRO A 48 -30.57 4.58 -5.84
C PRO A 48 -29.14 4.77 -5.31
N LYS A 49 -28.20 5.09 -6.22
CA LYS A 49 -26.78 5.27 -5.86
C LYS A 49 -26.68 6.27 -4.71
N PRO A 50 -26.06 5.90 -3.58
CA PRO A 50 -25.96 6.79 -2.43
C PRO A 50 -25.17 8.04 -2.79
N THR A 51 -25.55 9.18 -2.21
CA THR A 51 -24.71 10.38 -2.22
C THR A 51 -23.38 10.11 -1.51
N ILE A 52 -22.35 10.93 -1.76
CA ILE A 52 -21.06 10.83 -1.07
C ILE A 52 -21.24 10.86 0.46
N PHE A 53 -22.12 11.74 0.95
CA PHE A 53 -22.44 11.83 2.37
C PHE A 53 -23.06 10.53 2.91
N GLN A 54 -24.07 9.99 2.23
CA GLN A 54 -24.71 8.72 2.62
C GLN A 54 -23.72 7.55 2.57
N PHE A 55 -22.80 7.54 1.59
CA PHE A 55 -21.74 6.55 1.52
C PHE A 55 -20.85 6.59 2.77
N PHE A 56 -20.35 7.78 3.14
CA PHE A 56 -19.50 7.92 4.33
C PHE A 56 -20.27 7.62 5.63
N GLN A 57 -21.54 8.03 5.73
CA GLN A 57 -22.38 7.74 6.88
C GLN A 57 -22.61 6.24 7.05
N ALA A 58 -22.92 5.52 5.97
CA ALA A 58 -23.08 4.08 5.99
C ALA A 58 -21.78 3.37 6.42
N ARG A 59 -20.63 3.84 5.94
CA ARG A 59 -19.34 3.33 6.42
C ARG A 59 -19.16 3.61 7.92
N LEU A 60 -19.35 4.84 8.39
CA LEU A 60 -19.19 5.13 9.81
C LEU A 60 -20.07 4.22 10.70
N GLN A 61 -21.32 3.99 10.32
CA GLN A 61 -22.22 3.06 11.01
C GLN A 61 -21.70 1.61 10.97
N GLN A 62 -21.23 1.14 9.82
CA GLN A 62 -20.68 -0.21 9.67
C GLN A 62 -19.51 -0.43 10.63
N PHE A 63 -18.64 0.56 10.75
CA PHE A 63 -17.49 0.50 11.67
C PHE A 63 -17.92 0.50 13.13
N GLN A 64 -18.89 1.34 13.51
CA GLN A 64 -19.43 1.36 14.87
C GLN A 64 -19.98 -0.01 15.27
N ILE A 65 -20.83 -0.60 14.41
CA ILE A 65 -21.38 -1.94 14.63
C ILE A 65 -20.23 -2.96 14.74
N ALA A 66 -19.27 -2.93 13.81
CA ALA A 66 -18.15 -3.86 13.81
C ALA A 66 -17.29 -3.77 15.08
N VAL A 67 -17.09 -2.57 15.64
CA VAL A 67 -16.37 -2.35 16.91
C VAL A 67 -17.15 -2.94 18.09
N GLU A 68 -18.47 -2.75 18.12
CA GLU A 68 -19.33 -3.25 19.19
C GLU A 68 -19.39 -4.78 19.19
N THR A 69 -19.62 -5.38 18.02
CA THR A 69 -19.85 -6.82 17.82
C THR A 69 -18.58 -7.61 17.53
N HIS A 70 -17.39 -6.99 17.61
CA HIS A 70 -16.14 -7.64 17.23
C HIS A 70 -15.88 -8.93 18.04
N PRO A 71 -15.68 -10.09 17.40
CA PRO A 71 -15.59 -11.38 18.09
C PRO A 71 -14.36 -11.48 19.01
N PHE A 72 -13.26 -10.80 18.65
CA PHE A 72 -12.01 -10.79 19.42
C PHE A 72 -11.37 -9.39 19.45
N LYS A 73 -11.91 -8.47 20.27
CA LYS A 73 -11.50 -7.04 20.29
C LYS A 73 -9.98 -6.82 20.43
N ALA A 74 -9.29 -7.71 21.14
CA ALA A 74 -7.83 -7.65 21.28
C ALA A 74 -7.10 -7.64 19.93
N TYR A 75 -7.54 -8.44 18.94
CA TYR A 75 -6.92 -8.46 17.61
C TYR A 75 -7.18 -7.17 16.83
N GLY A 76 -8.41 -6.64 16.88
CA GLY A 76 -8.73 -5.34 16.25
C GLY A 76 -7.88 -4.20 16.81
N ILE A 77 -7.63 -4.20 18.13
CA ILE A 77 -6.74 -3.24 18.80
C ILE A 77 -5.29 -3.42 18.35
N ILE A 78 -4.76 -4.65 18.37
CA ILE A 78 -3.37 -4.93 17.95
C ILE A 78 -3.13 -4.47 16.52
N GLU A 79 -4.04 -4.79 15.60
CA GLU A 79 -3.92 -4.34 14.21
C GLU A 79 -4.05 -2.82 14.07
N THR A 80 -4.94 -2.20 14.83
CA THR A 80 -5.05 -0.73 14.86
C THR A 80 -3.74 -0.09 15.30
N LEU A 81 -3.12 -0.62 16.37
CA LEU A 81 -1.83 -0.14 16.86
C LEU A 81 -0.72 -0.35 15.83
N PHE A 82 -0.73 -1.47 15.11
CA PHE A 82 0.20 -1.72 14.00
C PHE A 82 0.07 -0.64 12.91
N TRP A 83 -1.16 -0.35 12.46
CA TRP A 83 -1.38 0.67 11.42
C TRP A 83 -1.05 2.09 11.90
N LEU A 84 -1.33 2.41 13.16
CA LEU A 84 -0.89 3.68 13.76
C LEU A 84 0.64 3.75 13.85
N ALA A 85 1.32 2.65 14.14
CA ALA A 85 2.78 2.60 14.14
C ALA A 85 3.39 2.84 12.75
N CYS A 86 2.64 2.60 11.66
CA CYS A 86 3.06 2.96 10.30
C CYS A 86 3.16 4.49 10.06
N LEU A 87 2.63 5.34 10.95
CA LEU A 87 2.91 6.78 10.92
C LEU A 87 4.39 7.07 11.19
N ILE A 88 5.10 6.21 11.94
CA ILE A 88 6.51 6.40 12.29
C ILE A 88 7.41 6.34 11.04
N PRO A 89 7.38 5.29 10.18
CA PRO A 89 8.13 5.29 8.93
C PRO A 89 7.70 6.40 7.98
N LEU A 90 6.41 6.75 7.92
CA LEU A 90 5.92 7.87 7.10
C LEU A 90 6.56 9.19 7.53
N LEU A 91 6.52 9.51 8.83
CA LEU A 91 7.15 10.71 9.38
C LEU A 91 8.67 10.68 9.19
N ASN A 92 9.32 9.53 9.39
CA ASN A 92 10.75 9.42 9.16
C ASN A 92 11.13 9.69 7.69
N HIS A 93 10.34 9.17 6.74
CA HIS A 93 10.56 9.42 5.32
C HIS A 93 10.38 10.92 4.99
N LEU A 94 9.36 11.58 5.55
CA LEU A 94 9.15 13.01 5.31
C LEU A 94 10.23 13.91 5.94
N LEU A 95 10.68 13.57 7.14
CA LEU A 95 11.68 14.36 7.87
C LEU A 95 13.11 14.13 7.36
N VAL A 96 13.40 12.93 6.85
CA VAL A 96 14.71 12.56 6.34
C VAL A 96 14.58 11.81 5.00
N PRO A 97 14.22 12.50 3.90
CA PRO A 97 13.77 11.88 2.63
C PRO A 97 14.77 10.97 1.90
N ARG A 98 16.04 11.02 2.27
CA ARG A 98 17.08 10.17 1.66
C ARG A 98 17.97 9.47 2.68
N GLY A 99 18.34 10.17 3.75
CA GLY A 99 19.18 9.60 4.82
C GLY A 99 18.40 8.84 5.90
N GLY A 100 17.07 8.89 5.89
CA GLY A 100 16.22 8.23 6.87
C GLY A 100 16.22 6.72 6.69
N TRP A 101 15.98 5.99 7.78
CA TRP A 101 15.88 4.54 7.70
C TRP A 101 14.67 4.09 6.87
N ALA A 102 13.57 4.85 6.89
CA ALA A 102 12.40 4.56 6.07
C ALA A 102 12.66 4.81 4.58
N ALA A 103 13.40 5.87 4.25
CA ALA A 103 13.84 6.16 2.89
C ALA A 103 14.78 5.07 2.37
N ASN A 104 15.83 4.72 3.13
CA ASN A 104 16.77 3.66 2.77
C ASN A 104 16.11 2.29 2.60
N PHE A 105 15.17 1.94 3.50
CA PHE A 105 14.39 0.71 3.37
C PHE A 105 13.53 0.71 2.11
N THR A 106 12.86 1.84 1.82
CA THR A 106 12.07 2.01 0.59
C THR A 106 12.96 1.84 -0.63
N TRP A 107 14.07 2.57 -0.70
CA TRP A 107 15.06 2.49 -1.78
C TRP A 107 15.48 1.04 -2.05
N ALA A 108 15.83 0.29 -0.99
CA ALA A 108 16.24 -1.12 -1.12
C ALA A 108 15.16 -2.03 -1.72
N LEU A 109 13.88 -1.73 -1.47
CA LEU A 109 12.75 -2.48 -2.03
C LEU A 109 12.44 -2.12 -3.48
N VAL A 110 12.71 -0.87 -3.87
CA VAL A 110 12.21 -0.33 -5.14
C VAL A 110 13.28 -0.21 -6.22
N ILE A 111 14.57 -0.25 -5.85
CA ILE A 111 15.68 -0.06 -6.77
C ILE A 111 15.80 -1.17 -7.82
N LEU A 112 15.58 -2.45 -7.45
CA LEU A 112 15.62 -3.54 -8.42
C LEU A 112 14.50 -3.41 -9.47
N PRO A 113 13.22 -3.21 -9.07
CA PRO A 113 12.16 -2.88 -10.03
C PRO A 113 12.49 -1.66 -10.91
N HIS A 114 13.17 -0.64 -10.37
CA HIS A 114 13.61 0.52 -11.13
C HIS A 114 14.59 0.14 -12.25
N GLU A 115 15.69 -0.53 -11.91
CA GLU A 115 16.69 -0.92 -12.92
C GLU A 115 16.12 -1.86 -13.99
N VAL A 116 15.29 -2.82 -13.57
CA VAL A 116 14.58 -3.72 -14.48
C VAL A 116 13.62 -2.94 -15.38
N GLY A 117 13.03 -1.86 -14.88
CA GLY A 117 12.14 -1.00 -15.64
C GLY A 117 12.82 -0.34 -16.84
N HIS A 118 14.07 0.08 -16.71
CA HIS A 118 14.85 0.58 -17.84
C HIS A 118 15.00 -0.48 -18.94
N VAL A 119 15.30 -1.72 -18.55
CA VAL A 119 15.46 -2.84 -19.49
C VAL A 119 14.15 -3.15 -20.20
N ILE A 120 13.05 -3.29 -19.45
CA ILE A 120 11.71 -3.57 -20.01
C ILE A 120 11.29 -2.46 -20.98
N CYS A 121 11.58 -1.20 -20.64
CA CYS A 121 11.15 -0.07 -21.45
C CYS A 121 12.13 0.32 -22.58
N SER A 122 13.33 -0.26 -22.61
CA SER A 122 14.35 0.04 -23.62
C SER A 122 13.90 -0.12 -25.08
N PRO A 123 13.07 -1.13 -25.47
CA PRO A 123 12.65 -1.29 -26.87
C PRO A 123 11.71 -0.19 -27.36
N PHE A 124 11.13 0.60 -26.46
CA PHE A 124 10.13 1.63 -26.78
C PHE A 124 10.74 3.04 -26.89
N GLY A 125 12.08 3.12 -26.96
CA GLY A 125 12.82 4.35 -27.16
C GLY A 125 13.28 5.05 -25.88
N THR A 126 14.21 5.98 -26.02
CA THR A 126 14.97 6.57 -24.91
C THR A 126 14.12 7.27 -23.84
N LEU A 127 13.03 7.95 -24.24
CA LEU A 127 12.15 8.61 -23.26
C LEU A 127 11.46 7.57 -22.37
N LEU A 128 10.92 6.50 -22.96
CA LEU A 128 10.27 5.46 -22.17
C LEU A 128 11.27 4.64 -21.39
N MET A 129 12.48 4.41 -21.91
CA MET A 129 13.57 3.79 -21.16
C MET A 129 13.85 4.54 -19.85
N PHE A 130 14.07 5.87 -19.89
CA PHE A 130 14.30 6.68 -18.68
C PHE A 130 13.07 6.73 -17.76
N LEU A 131 11.86 6.86 -18.32
CA LEU A 131 10.62 6.76 -17.52
C LEU A 131 10.42 5.38 -16.90
N GLY A 132 10.92 4.33 -17.57
CA GLY A 132 10.72 2.93 -17.25
C GLY A 132 11.14 2.60 -15.83
N GLY A 133 12.25 3.17 -15.36
CA GLY A 133 12.70 2.97 -13.99
C GLY A 133 11.67 3.43 -12.98
N SER A 134 11.27 4.70 -13.05
CA SER A 134 10.24 5.27 -12.17
C SER A 134 8.87 4.59 -12.32
N ILE A 135 8.48 4.19 -13.54
CA ILE A 135 7.22 3.48 -13.79
C ILE A 135 7.22 2.13 -13.07
N TRP A 136 8.25 1.31 -13.27
CA TRP A 136 8.31 -0.03 -12.69
C TRP A 136 8.57 -0.03 -11.19
N GLN A 137 9.29 0.97 -10.69
CA GLN A 137 9.45 1.27 -9.27
C GLN A 137 8.10 1.36 -8.53
N VAL A 138 7.08 1.95 -9.18
CA VAL A 138 5.72 2.10 -8.63
C VAL A 138 4.83 0.93 -9.02
N LEU A 139 4.84 0.57 -10.30
CA LEU A 139 3.92 -0.42 -10.89
C LEU A 139 4.09 -1.81 -10.28
N PHE A 140 5.33 -2.23 -10.00
CA PHE A 140 5.58 -3.54 -9.40
C PHE A 140 4.83 -3.71 -8.08
N TRP A 141 4.99 -2.77 -7.14
CA TRP A 141 4.33 -2.82 -5.84
C TRP A 141 2.83 -2.63 -5.92
N LEU A 142 2.36 -1.83 -6.89
CA LEU A 142 0.93 -1.70 -7.18
C LEU A 142 0.33 -3.03 -7.67
N LEU A 143 1.00 -3.73 -8.59
CA LEU A 143 0.54 -5.03 -9.08
C LEU A 143 0.55 -6.09 -7.97
N VAL A 144 1.56 -6.09 -7.10
CA VAL A 144 1.61 -6.98 -5.93
C VAL A 144 0.46 -6.67 -4.96
N ALA A 145 0.15 -5.38 -4.71
CA ALA A 145 -0.99 -4.97 -3.89
C ALA A 145 -2.32 -5.44 -4.50
N ILE A 146 -2.53 -5.20 -5.80
CA ILE A 146 -3.73 -5.61 -6.53
C ILE A 146 -3.86 -7.13 -6.52
N TYR A 147 -2.80 -7.87 -6.80
CA TYR A 147 -2.79 -9.33 -6.78
C TYR A 147 -3.10 -9.87 -5.38
N GLY A 148 -2.46 -9.32 -4.35
CA GLY A 148 -2.72 -9.66 -2.96
C GLY A 148 -4.18 -9.45 -2.57
N LEU A 149 -4.78 -8.36 -3.04
CA LEU A 149 -6.19 -8.03 -2.77
C LEU A 149 -7.16 -8.93 -3.54
N LEU A 150 -7.02 -8.99 -4.86
CA LEU A 150 -8.01 -9.57 -5.77
C LEU A 150 -7.87 -11.09 -5.91
N ALA A 151 -6.64 -11.61 -5.98
CA ALA A 151 -6.40 -13.03 -6.23
C ALA A 151 -6.17 -13.84 -4.96
N ARG A 152 -5.78 -13.17 -3.87
CA ARG A 152 -5.31 -13.86 -2.66
C ARG A 152 -6.11 -13.53 -1.40
N HIS A 153 -6.88 -12.44 -1.41
CA HIS A 153 -7.62 -11.93 -0.25
C HIS A 153 -6.70 -11.61 0.96
N TYR A 154 -5.45 -11.26 0.70
CA TYR A 154 -4.42 -10.93 1.67
C TYR A 154 -4.40 -9.42 1.94
N PHE A 155 -5.39 -8.95 2.69
CA PHE A 155 -5.64 -7.51 2.88
C PHE A 155 -4.48 -6.75 3.48
N THR A 156 -3.93 -7.25 4.58
CA THR A 156 -2.87 -6.54 5.32
C THR A 156 -1.62 -6.45 4.46
N SER A 157 -1.24 -7.55 3.83
CA SER A 157 -0.12 -7.63 2.89
C SER A 157 -0.32 -6.71 1.68
N ALA A 158 -1.54 -6.68 1.12
CA ALA A 158 -1.89 -5.80 0.01
C ALA A 158 -1.83 -4.31 0.39
N LEU A 159 -2.37 -3.93 1.55
CA LEU A 159 -2.33 -2.57 2.06
C LEU A 159 -0.89 -2.13 2.42
N PHE A 160 -0.06 -3.06 2.90
CA PHE A 160 1.36 -2.79 3.10
C PHE A 160 2.08 -2.52 1.77
N CYS A 161 1.81 -3.31 0.73
CA CYS A 161 2.34 -3.06 -0.61
C CYS A 161 1.81 -1.74 -1.20
N TRP A 162 0.55 -1.40 -0.94
CA TRP A 162 -0.03 -0.10 -1.29
C TRP A 162 0.65 1.06 -0.55
N MET A 163 1.04 0.87 0.71
CA MET A 163 1.85 1.84 1.44
C MET A 163 3.26 1.97 0.82
N ILE A 164 3.88 0.88 0.38
CA ILE A 164 5.16 0.92 -0.36
C ILE A 164 5.01 1.74 -1.64
N VAL A 165 3.88 1.67 -2.34
CA VAL A 165 3.61 2.56 -3.49
C VAL A 165 3.70 4.02 -3.08
N GLY A 166 3.09 4.41 -1.95
CA GLY A 166 3.18 5.78 -1.44
C GLY A 166 4.61 6.19 -1.09
N HIS A 167 5.35 5.30 -0.42
CA HIS A 167 6.77 5.51 -0.15
C HIS A 167 7.62 5.61 -1.41
N SER A 168 7.32 4.83 -2.44
CA SER A 168 8.01 4.87 -3.73
C SER A 168 7.89 6.24 -4.40
N PHE A 169 6.73 6.90 -4.31
CA PHE A 169 6.58 8.29 -4.79
C PHE A 169 7.42 9.30 -4.00
N MET A 170 7.52 9.14 -2.68
CA MET A 170 8.35 10.02 -1.83
C MET A 170 9.85 9.82 -2.10
N ASP A 171 10.29 8.58 -2.30
CA ASP A 171 11.67 8.24 -2.66
C ASP A 171 12.02 8.83 -4.05
N MET A 172 11.14 8.62 -5.03
CA MET A 172 11.26 9.18 -6.38
C MET A 172 11.29 10.72 -6.36
N ALA A 173 10.56 11.38 -5.46
CA ALA A 173 10.53 12.84 -5.37
C ALA A 173 11.90 13.46 -5.10
N VAL A 174 12.76 12.80 -4.32
CA VAL A 174 14.12 13.28 -4.08
C VAL A 174 14.93 13.28 -5.37
N TYR A 175 14.76 12.24 -6.18
CA TYR A 175 15.43 12.11 -7.47
C TYR A 175 14.87 13.06 -8.54
N ILE A 176 13.54 13.31 -8.54
CA ILE A 176 12.93 14.37 -9.37
C ILE A 176 13.52 15.73 -9.02
N ARG A 177 13.61 16.04 -7.72
CA ARG A 177 14.08 17.35 -7.24
C ARG A 177 15.55 17.61 -7.58
N ASP A 178 16.35 16.56 -7.69
CA ASP A 178 17.75 16.66 -8.09
C ASP A 178 17.95 16.82 -9.61
N ALA A 179 16.87 16.79 -10.41
CA ALA A 179 17.00 16.75 -11.87
C ALA A 179 17.87 17.88 -12.46
N ARG A 180 17.83 19.10 -11.91
CA ARG A 180 18.68 20.21 -12.40
C ARG A 180 20.13 20.15 -11.89
N SER A 181 20.32 19.83 -10.61
CA SER A 181 21.63 19.76 -9.96
C SER A 181 22.41 18.53 -10.40
N ARG A 182 21.75 17.37 -10.44
CA ARG A 182 22.32 16.04 -10.70
C ARG A 182 23.46 15.72 -9.73
N ASP A 183 23.27 16.11 -8.47
CA ASP A 183 24.26 15.91 -7.40
C ASP A 183 24.19 14.49 -6.83
N LEU A 184 23.07 13.78 -7.05
CA LEU A 184 22.90 12.42 -6.54
C LEU A 184 23.80 11.43 -7.30
N PRO A 185 24.54 10.57 -6.58
CA PRO A 185 25.32 9.53 -7.22
C PRO A 185 24.39 8.52 -7.91
N LEU A 186 24.71 8.20 -9.16
CA LEU A 186 23.98 7.20 -9.92
C LEU A 186 24.49 5.79 -9.61
N LEU A 187 23.62 4.80 -9.82
CA LEU A 187 24.03 3.40 -9.69
C LEU A 187 25.13 3.04 -10.68
N PHE A 188 25.93 2.04 -10.30
CA PHE A 188 27.05 1.52 -11.09
C PHE A 188 28.12 2.57 -11.46
N GLY A 189 28.14 3.73 -10.79
CA GLY A 189 29.10 4.80 -11.09
C GLY A 189 28.86 5.47 -12.44
N MET A 190 27.62 5.43 -12.96
CA MET A 190 27.27 6.10 -14.22
C MET A 190 27.46 7.61 -14.14
N ASP A 191 27.80 8.23 -15.27
CA ASP A 191 27.94 9.68 -15.38
C ASP A 191 26.58 10.39 -15.27
N SER A 192 26.60 11.62 -14.76
CA SER A 192 25.45 12.52 -14.59
C SER A 192 24.56 12.71 -15.84
N SER A 193 25.06 12.40 -17.03
CA SER A 193 24.27 12.34 -18.27
C SER A 193 23.18 11.26 -18.28
N HIS A 194 23.29 10.23 -17.42
CA HIS A 194 22.32 9.14 -17.29
C HIS A 194 21.21 9.43 -16.29
N HIS A 195 21.18 10.62 -15.68
CA HIS A 195 20.15 10.98 -14.72
C HIS A 195 18.76 10.99 -15.37
N ASP A 196 17.86 10.13 -14.91
CA ASP A 196 16.58 9.86 -15.58
C ASP A 196 15.71 11.11 -15.65
N TRP A 197 15.46 11.73 -14.48
CA TRP A 197 14.57 12.88 -14.40
C TRP A 197 15.12 14.14 -15.07
N TRP A 198 16.44 14.31 -15.15
CA TRP A 198 17.02 15.34 -16.01
C TRP A 198 16.66 15.10 -17.48
N ASN A 199 16.89 13.88 -17.98
CA ASN A 199 16.61 13.53 -19.37
C ASN A 199 15.12 13.65 -19.71
N ILE A 200 14.24 13.17 -18.82
CA ILE A 200 12.79 13.25 -18.96
C ILE A 200 12.35 14.72 -19.00
N LEU A 201 12.66 15.50 -17.97
CA LEU A 201 12.15 16.87 -17.85
C LEU A 201 12.78 17.80 -18.89
N ARG A 202 14.05 17.62 -19.24
CA ARG A 202 14.69 18.37 -20.33
C ARG A 202 14.00 18.10 -21.65
N ARG A 203 13.74 16.84 -21.99
CA ARG A 203 13.09 16.47 -23.25
C ARG A 203 11.66 16.96 -23.35
N LEU A 204 10.96 17.08 -22.22
CA LEU A 204 9.60 17.61 -22.15
C LEU A 204 9.53 19.14 -22.03
N GLY A 205 10.68 19.84 -21.91
CA GLY A 205 10.71 21.28 -21.66
C GLY A 205 10.21 21.69 -20.27
N LEU A 206 10.18 20.74 -19.32
CA LEU A 206 9.64 20.89 -17.96
C LEU A 206 10.71 20.99 -16.87
N LEU A 207 12.00 21.07 -17.24
CA LEU A 207 13.12 21.03 -16.29
C LEU A 207 13.03 22.08 -15.17
N LYS A 208 12.44 23.25 -15.44
CA LYS A 208 12.22 24.31 -14.44
C LYS A 208 11.14 23.99 -13.38
N TYR A 209 10.36 22.93 -13.59
CA TYR A 209 9.28 22.48 -12.72
C TYR A 209 9.65 21.25 -11.88
N ASP A 210 10.92 20.83 -11.87
CA ASP A 210 11.44 19.71 -11.09
C ASP A 210 10.99 19.76 -9.60
N HIS A 211 11.12 20.90 -8.92
CA HIS A 211 10.64 21.02 -7.53
C HIS A 211 9.13 20.84 -7.40
N ALA A 212 8.34 21.45 -8.30
CA ALA A 212 6.88 21.35 -8.25
C ALA A 212 6.39 19.92 -8.52
N ILE A 213 7.04 19.21 -9.45
CA ILE A 213 6.75 17.80 -9.75
C ILE A 213 7.18 16.92 -8.57
N ALA A 214 8.31 17.21 -7.94
CA ALA A 214 8.74 16.52 -6.72
C ALA A 214 7.76 16.74 -5.56
N ASP A 215 7.30 17.96 -5.32
CA ASP A 215 6.32 18.27 -4.28
C ASP A 215 4.99 17.55 -4.53
N PHE A 216 4.54 17.48 -5.79
CA PHE A 216 3.38 16.70 -6.17
C PHE A 216 3.58 15.20 -5.89
N ALA A 217 4.75 14.64 -6.21
CA ALA A 217 5.07 13.25 -5.91
C ALA A 217 5.06 12.98 -4.39
N VAL A 218 5.62 13.89 -3.57
CA VAL A 218 5.53 13.78 -2.10
C VAL A 218 4.08 13.79 -1.65
N LEU A 219 3.27 14.75 -2.10
CA LEU A 219 1.85 14.85 -1.73
C LEU A 219 1.07 13.59 -2.07
N LEU A 220 1.26 13.07 -3.28
CA LEU A 220 0.64 11.83 -3.74
C LEU A 220 1.09 10.64 -2.89
N GLY A 221 2.39 10.55 -2.60
CA GLY A 221 2.96 9.51 -1.74
C GLY A 221 2.39 9.51 -0.33
N VAL A 222 2.26 10.70 0.28
CA VAL A 222 1.63 10.89 1.59
C VAL A 222 0.17 10.48 1.56
N PHE A 223 -0.60 10.92 0.55
CA PHE A 223 -2.00 10.56 0.41
C PHE A 223 -2.19 9.03 0.32
N ILE A 224 -1.37 8.37 -0.50
CA ILE A 224 -1.39 6.91 -0.66
C ILE A 224 -1.05 6.21 0.67
N ALA A 225 0.02 6.62 1.35
CA ALA A 225 0.42 6.02 2.63
C ALA A 225 -0.64 6.21 3.73
N LEU A 226 -1.22 7.40 3.84
CA LEU A 226 -2.31 7.68 4.78
C LEU A 226 -3.56 6.86 4.45
N SER A 227 -3.89 6.69 3.17
CA SER A 227 -5.01 5.84 2.77
C SER A 227 -4.80 4.38 3.19
N ALA A 228 -3.56 3.86 3.12
CA ALA A 228 -3.24 2.52 3.58
C ALA A 228 -3.45 2.38 5.10
N ILE A 229 -3.06 3.38 5.89
CA ILE A 229 -3.26 3.42 7.35
C ILE A 229 -4.74 3.46 7.71
N VAL A 230 -5.50 4.37 7.08
CA VAL A 230 -6.94 4.52 7.33
C VAL A 230 -7.69 3.24 6.95
N LEU A 231 -7.42 2.68 5.77
CA LEU A 231 -8.03 1.42 5.33
C LEU A 231 -7.57 0.24 6.19
N GLY A 232 -6.33 0.26 6.66
CA GLY A 232 -5.77 -0.73 7.56
C GLY A 232 -6.54 -0.79 8.88
N ILE A 233 -6.70 0.34 9.55
CA ILE A 233 -7.48 0.47 10.78
C ILE A 233 -8.92 0.06 10.51
N TRP A 234 -9.54 0.59 9.46
CA TRP A 234 -10.91 0.25 9.09
C TRP A 234 -11.12 -1.27 8.94
N THR A 235 -10.24 -1.94 8.18
CA THR A 235 -10.37 -3.37 7.89
C THR A 235 -10.07 -4.26 9.11
N ALA A 236 -9.28 -3.78 10.08
CA ALA A 236 -9.02 -4.50 11.33
C ALA A 236 -10.31 -4.77 12.11
N TRP A 237 -11.29 -3.87 12.02
CA TRP A 237 -12.56 -3.98 12.73
C TRP A 237 -13.65 -4.61 11.86
N VAL A 238 -13.78 -4.16 10.61
CA VAL A 238 -14.87 -4.58 9.71
C VAL A 238 -14.68 -6.00 9.20
N PHE A 239 -13.43 -6.45 9.10
CA PHE A 239 -13.09 -7.79 8.60
C PHE A 239 -12.21 -8.50 9.63
N PRO A 240 -12.77 -8.93 10.77
CA PRO A 240 -12.00 -9.41 11.91
C PRO A 240 -11.21 -10.67 11.57
N ARG A 241 -9.93 -10.70 11.96
CA ARG A 241 -9.17 -11.96 11.99
C ARG A 241 -9.61 -12.76 13.22
N LEU A 242 -10.04 -14.01 12.98
CA LEU A 242 -10.43 -14.93 14.05
C LEU A 242 -9.22 -15.61 14.70
N THR A 243 -8.11 -15.74 13.97
CA THR A 243 -6.83 -16.24 14.48
C THR A 243 -5.66 -15.52 13.81
N LEU A 244 -4.55 -15.35 14.56
CA LEU A 244 -3.29 -14.94 13.95
C LEU A 244 -2.81 -16.08 13.05
N GLY A 245 -2.77 -15.81 11.76
CA GLY A 245 -2.20 -16.72 10.79
C GLY A 245 -3.04 -17.94 10.40
N GLY A 246 -4.34 -17.89 10.65
CA GLY A 246 -5.29 -18.86 10.13
C GLY A 246 -6.32 -18.21 9.21
N ARG A 247 -6.37 -18.70 7.97
CA ARG A 247 -7.38 -18.45 6.92
C ARG A 247 -7.36 -17.04 6.28
N PRO A 248 -7.73 -16.93 4.99
CA PRO A 248 -8.04 -15.64 4.38
C PRO A 248 -9.21 -14.97 5.12
N ARG A 249 -9.18 -13.63 5.16
CA ARG A 249 -10.06 -12.80 5.99
C ARG A 249 -11.56 -12.90 5.62
N PHE A 250 -11.86 -13.34 4.40
CA PHE A 250 -13.20 -13.65 3.86
C PHE A 250 -13.03 -14.53 2.61
N GLN A 251 -14.10 -15.19 2.15
CA GLN A 251 -14.19 -15.83 0.83
C GLN A 251 -15.08 -14.97 -0.09
N GLY A 252 -14.71 -14.84 -1.38
CA GLY A 252 -15.55 -14.19 -2.41
C GLY A 252 -15.05 -12.84 -2.93
N ASN A 253 -15.91 -12.13 -3.69
CA ASN A 253 -15.57 -10.85 -4.33
C ASN A 253 -15.70 -9.67 -3.35
N LEU A 254 -14.60 -8.91 -3.18
CA LEU A 254 -14.52 -7.73 -2.33
C LEU A 254 -15.62 -6.69 -2.54
N LEU A 255 -15.93 -6.44 -3.81
CA LEU A 255 -16.82 -5.36 -4.20
C LEU A 255 -18.28 -5.75 -3.93
N LYS A 256 -18.60 -7.05 -3.98
CA LYS A 256 -19.90 -7.60 -3.59
C LYS A 256 -20.03 -7.70 -2.06
N SER A 257 -18.95 -7.97 -1.33
CA SER A 257 -18.99 -8.04 0.14
C SER A 257 -19.17 -6.67 0.78
N ALA A 258 -18.65 -5.59 0.18
CA ALA A 258 -18.81 -4.23 0.68
C ALA A 258 -20.20 -3.61 0.43
N SER A 259 -20.99 -4.18 -0.50
CA SER A 259 -22.36 -3.75 -0.83
C SER A 259 -23.45 -4.52 -0.08
N ASN A 260 -23.19 -5.77 0.29
CA ASN A 260 -24.21 -6.68 0.84
C ASN A 260 -24.38 -6.63 2.37
N VAL A 261 -23.79 -5.64 3.04
CA VAL A 261 -23.87 -5.49 4.51
C VAL A 261 -25.12 -4.70 4.95
N TYR A 262 -25.88 -4.14 4.03
CA TYR A 262 -27.06 -3.33 4.35
C TYR A 262 -28.32 -3.83 3.65
N SER A 263 -29.24 -4.32 4.46
CA SER A 263 -30.66 -4.26 4.15
C SER A 263 -31.17 -2.81 4.26
N PRO A 264 -32.17 -2.37 3.47
CA PRO A 264 -32.73 -1.00 3.50
C PRO A 264 -33.18 -0.47 4.86
N ASP A 265 -33.35 -1.35 5.85
CA ASP A 265 -33.89 -1.10 7.19
C ASP A 265 -32.82 -1.12 8.30
N GLY A 266 -31.54 -1.32 7.99
CA GLY A 266 -30.44 -1.26 8.96
C GLY A 266 -30.41 -2.38 9.99
N MET A 267 -31.22 -3.44 9.81
CA MET A 267 -31.24 -4.61 10.69
C MET A 267 -30.41 -5.75 10.09
N PRO A 268 -29.70 -6.55 10.92
CA PRO A 268 -29.14 -7.82 10.46
C PRO A 268 -30.30 -8.75 10.08
N ARG A 269 -30.45 -9.06 8.79
CA ARG A 269 -31.39 -10.08 8.33
C ARG A 269 -30.79 -11.46 8.62
N MET A 270 -31.53 -12.29 9.35
CA MET A 270 -31.18 -13.67 9.70
C MET A 270 -30.95 -14.54 8.47
#